data_AF-A0A2Z5SXL9-F1
#
_entry.id   AF-A0A2Z5SXL9-F1
#
_cell.length_a   1.000
_cell.length_b   1.000
_cell.length_c   1.000
_cell.angle_alpha   90.00
_cell.angle_beta   90.00
_cell.angle_gamma   90.00
#
_symmetry.space_group_name_H-M   'P 1'
#
loop_
_entity.id
_entity.type
_entity.pdbx_description
1 polymer ?
#
loop_
_entity_poly.entity_id
_entity_poly.type
_entity_poly.pdbx_seq_one_letter_code
_entity_poly.pdbx_strand_id
1 'polypeptide(L)' 'MDKDTRFALLVLGLPILGLLYCGGIIAVLRSIPFAREHPLVIGFGVMFFPFTLAATIWIKASAKAYKKNEFMMKLEDKNK' A
#
# COMPACT_ATOMS: atom_id res chain seq x y z
N MET A 1 -2.56 -14.39 15.68
CA MET A 1 -3.65 -13.42 15.47
C MET A 1 -4.58 -14.02 14.43
N ASP A 2 -5.84 -14.18 14.82
CA ASP A 2 -6.86 -14.81 14.00
C ASP A 2 -7.04 -14.06 12.66
N LYS A 3 -7.42 -14.77 11.59
CA LYS A 3 -7.57 -14.19 10.24
C LYS A 3 -8.60 -13.06 10.27
N ASP A 4 -9.65 -13.22 11.07
CA ASP A 4 -10.73 -12.25 11.18
C ASP A 4 -10.27 -10.97 11.89
N THR A 5 -9.45 -11.10 12.93
CA THR A 5 -8.82 -9.95 13.60
C THR A 5 -7.87 -9.19 12.67
N ARG A 6 -7.11 -9.90 11.83
CA ARG A 6 -6.23 -9.28 10.81
C ARG A 6 -7.03 -8.52 9.76
N PHE A 7 -8.13 -9.08 9.29
CA PHE A 7 -8.99 -8.44 8.30
C PHE A 7 -9.68 -7.21 8.88
N ALA A 8 -10.19 -7.30 10.11
CA ALA A 8 -10.77 -6.17 10.83
C ALA A 8 -9.77 -5.04 11.05
N LEU A 9 -8.54 -5.36 11.45
CA LEU A 9 -7.49 -4.36 11.66
C LEU A 9 -7.03 -3.72 10.34
N LEU A 10 -7.06 -4.46 9.22
CA LEU A 10 -6.82 -3.90 7.90
C LEU A 10 -7.94 -2.94 7.48
N VAL A 11 -9.19 -3.37 7.62
CA VAL A 11 -10.38 -2.60 7.22
C VAL A 11 -10.52 -1.32 8.04
N LEU A 12 -10.21 -1.35 9.32
CA LEU A 12 -10.28 -0.18 10.20
C LEU A 12 -8.99 0.66 10.14
N GLY A 13 -7.83 0.01 10.01
CA GLY A 13 -6.53 0.66 10.01
C GLY A 13 -6.24 1.45 8.74
N LEU A 14 -6.62 0.95 7.56
CA LEU A 14 -6.43 1.66 6.29
C LEU A 14 -7.07 3.06 6.28
N PRO A 15 -8.37 3.23 6.61
CA PRO A 15 -9.01 4.54 6.59
C PRO A 15 -8.43 5.48 7.65
N ILE A 16 -8.08 4.99 8.84
CA ILE A 16 -7.45 5.82 9.87
C ILE A 16 -6.07 6.29 9.42
N LEU A 17 -5.27 5.41 8.82
CA LEU A 17 -3.94 5.76 8.30
C LEU A 17 -4.05 6.76 7.14
N GLY A 18 -5.04 6.59 6.26
CA GLY A 18 -5.37 7.55 5.21
C GLY A 18 -5.78 8.91 5.77
N LEU A 19 -6.58 8.93 6.85
CA LEU A 19 -7.00 10.17 7.50
C LEU A 19 -5.80 10.91 8.11
N LEU A 20 -4.90 10.19 8.78
CA LEU A 20 -3.67 10.76 9.34
C LEU A 20 -2.75 11.28 8.23
N TYR A 21 -2.64 10.56 7.11
CA TYR A 21 -1.86 10.98 5.96
C TYR A 21 -2.41 12.28 5.35
N CYS A 22 -3.71 12.31 5.04
CA CYS A 22 -4.41 13.50 4.54
C CYS A 22 -4.31 14.69 5.51
N GLY A 23 -4.51 14.45 6.80
CA GLY A 23 -4.37 15.47 7.83
C GLY A 23 -2.94 16.04 7.90
N GLY A 24 -1.92 15.19 7.79
CA GLY A 24 -0.52 15.60 7.73
C GLY A 24 -0.21 16.48 6.53
N ILE A 25 -0.74 16.14 5.34
CA ILE A 25 -0.58 16.93 4.12
C ILE A 25 -1.18 18.33 4.31
N ILE A 26 -2.39 18.41 4.86
CA ILE A 26 -3.07 19.69 5.14
C ILE A 26 -2.27 20.51 6.17
N ALA A 27 -1.74 19.87 7.22
CA ALA A 27 -0.91 20.55 8.22
C ALA A 27 0.39 21.12 7.62
N VAL A 28 1.02 20.38 6.70
CA VAL A 28 2.21 20.83 5.95
C VAL A 28 1.87 22.01 5.05
N LEU A 29 0.78 21.93 4.27
CA LEU A 29 0.28 23.02 3.42
C LEU A 29 -0.05 24.28 4.25
N ARG A 30 -0.56 24.10 5.48
CA ARG A 30 -0.89 25.21 6.37
C ARG A 30 0.35 25.81 7.04
N SER A 31 1.34 25.01 7.42
CA SER A 31 2.47 25.49 8.23
C SER A 31 3.67 25.95 7.42
N ILE A 32 3.82 25.46 6.19
CA ILE A 32 4.99 25.74 5.34
C ILE A 32 4.55 26.59 4.13
N PRO A 33 5.05 27.83 3.98
CA PRO A 33 4.72 28.68 2.82
C PRO A 33 5.24 28.09 1.50
N PHE A 34 6.41 27.45 1.51
CA PHE A 34 6.98 26.75 0.36
C PHE A 34 6.06 25.69 -0.24
N ALA A 35 5.27 25.00 0.61
CA ALA A 35 4.32 23.99 0.15
C ALA A 35 3.15 24.60 -0.64
N ARG A 36 2.84 25.89 -0.41
CA ARG A 36 1.83 26.64 -1.15
C ARG A 36 2.39 27.26 -2.43
N GLU A 37 3.68 27.61 -2.42
CA GLU A 37 4.38 28.19 -3.57
C GLU A 37 4.67 27.15 -4.66
N HIS A 38 4.91 25.89 -4.27
CA HIS A 38 5.18 24.79 -5.19
C HIS A 38 4.18 23.63 -5.04
N PRO A 39 2.88 23.85 -5.31
CA PRO A 39 1.84 22.85 -5.07
C PRO A 39 2.00 21.60 -5.94
N LEU A 40 2.58 21.74 -7.14
CA LEU A 40 2.83 20.62 -8.04
C LEU A 40 3.91 19.68 -7.50
N VAL A 41 4.99 20.22 -6.94
CA VAL A 41 6.10 19.42 -6.38
C VAL A 41 5.64 18.66 -5.15
N ILE A 42 4.89 19.34 -4.27
CA ILE A 42 4.30 18.70 -3.09
C ILE A 42 3.28 17.64 -3.52
N GLY A 43 2.36 17.97 -4.43
CA GLY A 43 1.37 17.01 -4.94
C GLY A 43 2.03 15.75 -5.51
N PHE A 44 3.12 15.91 -6.26
CA PHE A 44 3.87 14.78 -6.82
C PHE A 44 4.50 13.91 -5.73
N GLY A 45 5.15 14.52 -4.73
CA GLY A 45 5.74 13.78 -3.61
C GLY A 45 4.68 13.03 -2.80
N VAL A 46 3.54 13.67 -2.57
CA VAL A 46 2.41 13.10 -1.82
C VAL A 46 1.73 11.97 -2.59
N MET A 47 1.69 12.02 -3.91
CA MET A 47 1.16 10.95 -4.77
C MET A 47 2.10 9.75 -4.86
N PHE A 48 3.42 9.99 -4.81
CA PHE A 48 4.43 8.95 -4.98
C PHE A 48 4.39 7.89 -3.87
N PHE A 49 4.09 8.29 -2.64
CA PHE A 49 4.06 7.40 -1.47
C PHE A 49 2.98 6.30 -1.57
N PRO A 50 1.67 6.61 -1.73
CA PRO A 50 0.64 5.59 -1.90
C PRO A 50 0.82 4.79 -3.19
N PHE A 51 1.34 5.41 -4.26
CA PHE A 51 1.62 4.71 -5.52
C PHE A 51 2.69 3.63 -5.34
N THR A 52 3.80 3.93 -4.66
CA THR A 52 4.88 2.97 -4.41
C THR A 52 4.42 1.86 -3.48
N LEU A 53 3.63 2.19 -2.45
CA LEU A 53 3.00 1.18 -1.59
C LEU A 53 2.07 0.26 -2.38
N ALA A 54 1.20 0.81 -3.24
CA ALA A 54 0.32 0.01 -4.08
C ALA A 54 1.13 -0.90 -5.02
N ALA A 55 2.14 -0.36 -5.70
CA ALA A 55 3.00 -1.11 -6.61
C ALA A 55 3.74 -2.25 -5.90
N THR A 56 4.34 -1.98 -4.74
CA THR A 56 5.08 -3.00 -3.97
C THR A 56 4.16 -4.10 -3.44
N ILE A 57 2.95 -3.75 -2.96
CA ILE A 57 1.94 -4.73 -2.53
C ILE A 57 1.52 -5.59 -3.72
N TRP A 58 1.24 -4.98 -4.88
CA TRP A 58 0.86 -5.68 -6.09
C TRP A 58 1.95 -6.66 -6.52
N ILE A 59 3.20 -6.19 -6.66
CA ILE A 59 4.34 -7.02 -7.08
C ILE A 59 4.54 -8.19 -6.12
N LYS A 60 4.49 -7.96 -4.81
CA LYS A 60 4.64 -9.04 -3.81
C LYS A 60 3.49 -10.03 -3.85
N ALA A 61 2.26 -9.57 -4.05
CA ALA A 61 1.09 -10.43 -4.21
C ALA A 61 1.17 -11.27 -5.48
N SER A 62 1.53 -10.65 -6.61
CA SER A 62 1.78 -11.32 -7.88
C SER A 62 2.87 -12.38 -7.77
N ALA A 63 4.06 -12.04 -7.25
CA ALA A 63 5.15 -12.99 -7.06
C ALA A 63 4.76 -14.19 -6.17
N LYS A 64 3.96 -13.94 -5.11
CA LYS A 64 3.45 -15.00 -4.24
C LYS A 64 2.46 -15.93 -4.96
N ALA A 65 1.66 -15.40 -5.89
CA ALA A 65 0.76 -16.21 -6.72
C ALA A 65 1.54 -17.10 -7.71
N TYR A 66 2.56 -16.55 -8.39
CA TYR A 66 3.39 -17.33 -9.32
C TYR A 66 4.14 -18.47 -8.62
N LYS A 67 4.75 -18.20 -7.46
CA LYS A 67 5.47 -19.22 -6.68
C LYS A 67 4.54 -20.33 -6.17
N LYS A 68 3.28 -20.00 -5.85
CA LYS A 68 2.28 -21.00 -5.43
C LYS A 68 1.84 -21.90 -6.61
N ASN A 69 1.69 -21.33 -7.80
CA ASN A 69 1.31 -22.08 -9.00
C ASN A 69 2.43 -23.04 -9.46
N GLU A 70 3.68 -22.61 -9.42
CA GLU A 70 4.84 -23.46 -9.74
C GLU A 70 4.92 -24.69 -8.81
N PHE A 71 4.69 -24.49 -7.51
CA PHE A 71 4.69 -25.59 -6.53
C PHE A 71 3.54 -26.58 -6.74
N MET A 72 2.34 -26.08 -7.09
CA MET A 72 1.17 -26.93 -7.39
C MET A 72 1.42 -27.78 -8.64
N MET A 73 1.95 -27.20 -9.72
CA MET A 73 2.31 -27.95 -10.95
C MET A 73 3.34 -29.05 -10.66
N LYS A 74 4.34 -28.77 -9.82
CA LYS A 74 5.38 -29.76 -9.46
C LYS A 74 4.85 -30.90 -8.59
N LEU A 75 3.79 -30.69 -7.81
CA LEU A 75 3.13 -31.72 -7.01
C LEU A 75 2.21 -32.61 -7.85
N GLU A 76 1.58 -32.05 -8.89
CA GLU A 76 0.74 -32.79 -9.84
C GLU A 76 1.59 -33.74 -10.70
N ASP A 77 2.75 -33.28 -11.17
CA ASP A 77 3.73 -34.09 -11.90
C ASP A 77 4.31 -35.24 -11.05
N LYS A 78 4.55 -34.99 -9.75
CA LYS A 78 5.05 -36.00 -8.79
C LYS A 78 4.04 -37.11 -8.42
N ASN A 79 2.74 -36.88 -8.60
CA ASN A 79 1.67 -37.82 -8.24
C ASN A 79 1.18 -38.65 -9.43
N LYS A 80 1.75 -38.46 -10.61
CA LYS A 80 1.42 -39.18 -11.84
C LYS A 80 2.47 -40.24 -12.13
#